data_AF-A0A822AGA3-F1
#
_entry.id   AF-A0A822AGA3-F1
#
_cell.length_a   1.000
_cell.length_b   1.000
_cell.length_c   1.000
_cell.angle_alpha   90.00
_cell.angle_beta   90.00
_cell.angle_gamma   90.00
#
_symmetry.space_group_name_H-M   'P 1'
#
loop_
_entity.id
_entity.type
_entity.pdbx_description
1 polymer ?
#
loop_
_entity_poly.entity_id
_entity_poly.type
_entity_poly.pdbx_seq_one_letter_code
_entity_poly.pdbx_strand_id
1 'polypeptide(L)'
;NFTVPNDLLKLTQDFEILSAREYVYRATNIGFDLFIRSSCGSILYLIRENFNFILKNYLDEKTNGSKKQYQKFFIYSGHDSTIIPLALAFEIFDMRWPRYGAYIVLKYFISKTNKSETYVTVHFDGEPQILPDCEDHYCSYSTFLKSLQNRIDKPKKTYQA
;
A
#
# COMPACT_ATOMS: atom_id res chain seq x y z
N ASN A 1 -38.56 -1.34 -1.25
CA ASN A 1 -37.37 -1.95 -0.64
C ASN A 1 -37.09 -3.28 -1.30
N PHE A 2 -35.94 -3.41 -1.95
CA PHE A 2 -35.43 -4.69 -2.43
C PHE A 2 -34.56 -5.29 -1.33
N THR A 3 -34.89 -6.50 -0.88
CA THR A 3 -34.11 -7.23 0.12
C THR A 3 -33.47 -8.44 -0.55
N VAL A 4 -32.14 -8.53 -0.44
CA VAL A 4 -31.38 -9.66 -0.98
C VAL A 4 -31.66 -10.90 -0.11
N PRO A 5 -32.10 -12.04 -0.68
CA PRO A 5 -32.23 -13.29 0.05
C PRO A 5 -30.92 -13.72 0.73
N ASN A 6 -31.00 -14.32 1.92
CA ASN A 6 -29.83 -14.74 2.69
C ASN A 6 -28.91 -15.69 1.92
N ASP A 7 -29.48 -16.59 1.12
CA ASP A 7 -28.69 -17.54 0.33
C ASP A 7 -27.85 -16.84 -0.74
N LEU A 8 -28.35 -15.73 -1.32
CA LEU A 8 -27.58 -14.92 -2.25
C LEU A 8 -26.48 -14.12 -1.55
N LEU A 9 -26.73 -13.60 -0.33
CA LEU A 9 -25.70 -12.95 0.48
C LEU A 9 -24.55 -13.91 0.79
N LYS A 10 -24.89 -15.14 1.20
CA LYS A 10 -23.89 -16.19 1.46
C LYS A 10 -23.12 -16.54 0.19
N LEU A 11 -23.82 -16.72 -0.93
CA LEU A 11 -23.18 -17.00 -2.21
C LEU A 11 -22.20 -15.90 -2.64
N THR A 12 -22.54 -14.63 -2.45
CA THR A 12 -21.63 -13.50 -2.72
C THR A 12 -20.38 -13.57 -1.84
N GLN A 13 -20.53 -13.82 -0.54
CA GLN A 13 -19.40 -13.97 0.38
C GLN A 13 -18.50 -15.15 0.00
N ASP A 14 -19.10 -16.27 -0.39
CA ASP A 14 -18.36 -17.46 -0.84
C ASP A 14 -17.57 -17.15 -2.12
N PHE A 15 -18.15 -16.41 -3.07
CA PHE A 15 -17.45 -15.97 -4.27
C PHE A 15 -16.26 -15.06 -3.96
N GLU A 16 -16.43 -14.07 -3.07
CA GLU A 16 -15.33 -13.17 -2.68
C GLU A 16 -14.13 -13.96 -2.13
N ILE A 17 -14.39 -14.94 -1.27
CA ILE A 17 -13.34 -15.78 -0.65
C ILE A 17 -12.69 -16.70 -1.68
N LEU A 18 -13.49 -17.36 -2.53
CA LEU A 18 -12.97 -18.31 -3.53
C LEU A 18 -12.15 -17.59 -4.60
N SER A 19 -12.60 -16.42 -5.08
CA SER A 19 -11.85 -15.59 -6.02
C SER A 19 -10.54 -15.08 -5.41
N ALA A 20 -10.57 -14.61 -4.16
CA ALA A 20 -9.35 -14.20 -3.46
C ALA A 20 -8.35 -15.36 -3.31
N ARG A 21 -8.82 -16.55 -2.94
CA ARG A 21 -7.99 -17.76 -2.82
C ARG A 21 -7.37 -18.17 -4.15
N GLU A 22 -8.16 -18.17 -5.22
CA GLU A 22 -7.67 -18.51 -6.57
C GLU A 22 -6.57 -17.54 -7.02
N TYR A 23 -6.76 -16.24 -6.76
CA TYR A 23 -5.78 -15.21 -7.05
C TYR A 23 -4.48 -15.38 -6.24
N VAL A 24 -4.59 -15.63 -4.93
CA VAL A 24 -3.42 -15.88 -4.05
C VAL A 24 -2.70 -17.18 -4.39
N TYR A 25 -3.43 -18.22 -4.80
CA TYR A 25 -2.83 -19.49 -5.22
C TYR A 25 -1.92 -19.30 -6.45
N ARG A 26 -2.30 -18.41 -7.38
CA ARG A 26 -1.42 -18.03 -8.49
C ARG A 26 -0.14 -17.36 -8.00
N ALA A 27 -0.24 -16.49 -6.98
CA ALA A 27 0.92 -15.83 -6.37
C ALA A 27 1.90 -16.85 -5.77
N THR A 28 1.40 -17.87 -5.08
CA THR A 28 2.25 -18.90 -4.46
C THR A 28 2.97 -19.77 -5.49
N ASN A 29 2.36 -20.04 -6.65
CA ASN A 29 2.96 -20.87 -7.70
C ASN A 29 4.08 -20.16 -8.48
N ILE A 30 3.99 -18.83 -8.66
CA ILE A 30 5.02 -18.03 -9.35
C ILE A 30 6.19 -17.69 -8.42
N GLY A 31 5.95 -17.72 -7.10
CA GLY A 31 6.84 -17.20 -6.07
C GLY A 31 6.32 -15.86 -5.57
N PHE A 32 6.05 -15.79 -4.27
CA PHE A 32 5.28 -14.71 -3.65
C PHE A 32 5.90 -13.31 -3.87
N ASP A 33 7.22 -13.16 -3.65
CA ASP A 33 7.89 -11.89 -3.87
C ASP A 33 7.94 -11.49 -5.35
N LEU A 34 8.12 -12.46 -6.26
CA LEU A 34 8.11 -12.20 -7.70
C LEU A 34 6.72 -11.75 -8.16
N PHE A 35 5.67 -12.37 -7.64
CA PHE A 35 4.29 -12.00 -7.91
C PHE A 35 4.00 -10.56 -7.47
N ILE A 36 4.34 -10.20 -6.22
CA ILE A 36 4.14 -8.84 -5.70
C ILE A 36 4.95 -7.84 -6.53
N ARG A 37 6.24 -8.14 -6.75
CA ARG A 37 7.14 -7.28 -7.51
C ARG A 37 6.62 -7.01 -8.92
N SER A 38 6.12 -8.02 -9.61
CA SER A 38 5.56 -7.88 -10.96
C SER A 38 4.22 -7.16 -10.98
N SER A 39 3.38 -7.35 -9.95
CA SER A 39 2.01 -6.83 -9.94
C SER A 39 1.94 -5.38 -9.46
N CYS A 40 2.65 -5.03 -8.38
CA CYS A 40 2.58 -3.70 -7.76
C CYS A 40 3.94 -3.10 -7.41
N GLY A 41 5.07 -3.74 -7.77
CA GLY A 41 6.41 -3.25 -7.43
C GLY A 41 6.71 -1.84 -7.92
N SER A 42 6.16 -1.44 -9.09
CA SER A 42 6.27 -0.07 -9.61
C SER A 42 5.51 0.95 -8.76
N ILE A 43 4.35 0.57 -8.20
CA ILE A 43 3.59 1.44 -7.29
C ILE A 43 4.32 1.57 -5.95
N LEU A 44 4.86 0.47 -5.42
CA LEU A 44 5.70 0.50 -4.21
C LEU A 44 6.93 1.39 -4.40
N TYR A 45 7.55 1.38 -5.58
CA TYR A 45 8.63 2.30 -5.94
C TYR A 45 8.16 3.76 -5.88
N LEU A 46 7.04 4.10 -6.53
CA LEU A 46 6.51 5.47 -6.53
C LEU A 46 6.18 5.97 -5.12
N ILE A 47 5.58 5.12 -4.28
CA ILE A 47 5.29 5.44 -2.87
C ILE A 47 6.57 5.83 -2.13
N ARG A 48 7.63 5.01 -2.25
CA ARG A 48 8.93 5.29 -1.63
C ARG A 48 9.52 6.61 -2.12
N GLU A 49 9.53 6.84 -3.43
CA GLU A 49 10.08 8.07 -4.00
C GLU A 49 9.28 9.30 -3.56
N ASN A 50 7.95 9.21 -3.47
CA ASN A 50 7.12 10.31 -2.98
C ASN A 50 7.39 10.63 -1.51
N PHE A 51 7.54 9.62 -0.64
CA PHE A 51 7.88 9.85 0.75
C PHE A 51 9.27 10.46 0.90
N ASN A 52 10.26 9.98 0.15
CA ASN A 52 11.59 10.58 0.12
C ASN A 52 11.55 12.03 -0.39
N PHE A 53 10.75 12.32 -1.42
CA PHE A 53 10.55 13.66 -1.94
C PHE A 53 9.90 14.59 -0.90
N ILE A 54 8.86 14.11 -0.19
CA ILE A 54 8.21 14.86 0.89
C ILE A 54 9.22 15.19 2.00
N LEU A 55 9.98 14.19 2.46
CA LEU A 55 10.97 14.36 3.52
C LEU A 55 12.04 15.38 3.13
N LYS A 56 12.60 15.25 1.92
CA LYS A 56 13.61 16.18 1.39
C LYS A 56 13.09 17.61 1.38
N ASN A 57 11.91 17.85 0.80
CA ASN A 57 11.36 19.20 0.75
C ASN A 57 11.04 19.75 2.14
N TYR A 58 10.52 18.93 3.05
CA TYR A 58 10.26 19.35 4.43
C TYR A 58 11.55 19.79 5.15
N LEU A 59 12.65 19.05 4.98
CA LEU A 59 13.94 19.41 5.58
C LEU A 59 14.53 20.68 4.93
N ASP A 60 14.42 20.83 3.61
CA ASP A 60 14.84 22.03 2.88
C ASP A 60 14.10 23.29 3.38
N GLU A 61 12.78 23.21 3.59
CA GLU A 61 11.98 24.33 4.13
C GLU A 61 12.44 24.73 5.53
N LYS A 62 12.76 23.74 6.38
CA LYS A 62 13.22 23.99 7.75
C LYS A 62 14.63 24.57 7.82
N THR A 63 15.49 24.26 6.85
CA THR A 63 16.86 24.77 6.79
C THR A 63 16.94 26.14 6.12
N ASN A 64 16.23 26.33 5.00
CA ASN A 64 16.36 27.54 4.17
C ASN A 64 15.29 28.61 4.46
N GLY A 65 14.29 28.30 5.31
CA GLY A 65 13.24 29.24 5.71
C GLY A 65 12.24 29.64 4.61
N SER A 66 12.44 29.18 3.37
CA SER A 66 11.52 29.39 2.25
C SER A 66 10.44 28.30 2.27
N LYS A 67 9.16 28.70 2.34
CA LYS A 67 8.04 27.79 2.11
C LYS A 67 8.06 27.38 0.63
N LYS A 68 8.29 26.10 0.36
CA LYS A 68 8.23 25.53 -0.99
C LYS A 68 6.87 24.88 -1.18
N GLN A 69 6.19 25.20 -2.27
CA GLN A 69 5.01 24.46 -2.64
C GLN A 69 5.43 23.13 -3.28
N TYR A 70 5.14 22.02 -2.62
CA TYR A 70 5.38 20.67 -3.14
C TYR A 70 4.16 19.79 -2.89
N GLN A 71 4.00 18.74 -3.71
CA GLN A 71 2.87 17.82 -3.63
C GLN A 71 2.90 17.07 -2.29
N LYS A 72 1.80 17.14 -1.53
CA LYS A 72 1.65 16.48 -0.21
C LYS A 72 0.63 15.33 -0.22
N PHE A 73 -0.10 15.17 -1.32
CA PHE A 73 -1.17 14.19 -1.44
C PHE A 73 -1.10 13.52 -2.81
N PHE A 74 -1.12 12.19 -2.84
CA PHE A 74 -0.99 11.42 -4.07
C PHE A 74 -2.17 10.45 -4.15
N ILE A 75 -2.84 10.41 -5.28
CA ILE A 75 -3.93 9.46 -5.55
C ILE A 75 -3.51 8.58 -6.71
N TYR A 76 -3.66 7.28 -6.53
CA TYR A 76 -3.48 6.28 -7.56
C TYR A 76 -4.81 5.55 -7.75
N SER A 77 -5.36 5.62 -8.96
CA SER A 77 -6.50 4.78 -9.33
C SER A 77 -5.95 3.46 -9.86
N GLY A 78 -6.47 2.34 -9.37
CA GLY A 78 -6.06 1.00 -9.76
C GLY A 78 -7.24 0.04 -9.79
N HIS A 79 -6.92 -1.24 -9.96
CA HIS A 79 -7.89 -2.33 -9.96
C HIS A 79 -7.81 -3.13 -8.66
N ASP A 80 -8.73 -4.07 -8.46
CA ASP A 80 -8.60 -5.15 -7.46
C ASP A 80 -7.25 -5.87 -7.58
N SER A 81 -6.79 -6.13 -8.81
CA SER A 81 -5.46 -6.65 -9.15
C SER A 81 -4.29 -5.71 -8.80
N THR A 82 -4.57 -4.50 -8.30
CA THR A 82 -3.60 -3.59 -7.68
C THR A 82 -3.73 -3.59 -6.16
N ILE A 83 -4.96 -3.53 -5.64
CA ILE A 83 -5.24 -3.50 -4.21
C ILE A 83 -4.84 -4.81 -3.53
N ILE A 84 -5.19 -5.97 -4.11
CA ILE A 84 -4.85 -7.28 -3.52
C ILE A 84 -3.32 -7.44 -3.39
N PRO A 85 -2.50 -7.24 -4.44
CA PRO A 85 -1.04 -7.34 -4.28
C PRO A 85 -0.44 -6.33 -3.31
N LEU A 86 -1.00 -5.12 -3.19
CA LEU A 86 -0.57 -4.15 -2.18
C LEU A 86 -0.92 -4.63 -0.77
N ALA A 87 -2.14 -5.13 -0.55
CA ALA A 87 -2.57 -5.68 0.73
C ALA A 87 -1.73 -6.92 1.11
N LEU A 88 -1.37 -7.76 0.14
CA LEU A 88 -0.43 -8.87 0.33
C LEU A 88 0.98 -8.37 0.66
N ALA A 89 1.47 -7.32 -0.02
CA ALA A 89 2.78 -6.74 0.24
C ALA A 89 2.91 -6.14 1.64
N PHE A 90 1.81 -5.60 2.17
CA PHE A 90 1.71 -5.09 3.54
C PHE A 90 1.27 -6.16 4.55
N GLU A 91 0.94 -7.36 4.08
CA GLU A 91 0.49 -8.50 4.90
C GLU A 91 -0.77 -8.18 5.73
N ILE A 92 -1.68 -7.42 5.12
CA ILE A 92 -2.97 -6.98 5.69
C ILE A 92 -4.18 -7.54 4.92
N PHE A 93 -3.95 -8.46 3.97
CA PHE A 93 -5.02 -9.01 3.14
C PHE A 93 -5.88 -10.00 3.94
N ASP A 94 -7.18 -9.76 3.98
CA ASP A 94 -8.16 -10.50 4.78
C ASP A 94 -8.73 -11.75 4.07
N MET A 95 -8.16 -12.12 2.91
CA MET A 95 -8.62 -13.20 2.06
C MET A 95 -10.03 -13.03 1.49
N ARG A 96 -10.50 -11.77 1.36
CA ARG A 96 -11.73 -11.42 0.64
C ARG A 96 -11.41 -10.56 -0.57
N TRP A 97 -12.19 -10.72 -1.64
CA TRP A 97 -12.06 -9.85 -2.80
C TRP A 97 -12.36 -8.40 -2.38
N PRO A 98 -11.54 -7.41 -2.76
CA PRO A 98 -11.80 -6.02 -2.38
C PRO A 98 -13.17 -5.57 -2.91
N ARG A 99 -13.96 -4.97 -2.03
CA ARG A 99 -15.25 -4.39 -2.42
C ARG A 99 -15.06 -3.26 -3.43
N TYR A 100 -16.15 -2.89 -4.11
CA TYR A 100 -16.15 -1.72 -4.98
C TYR A 100 -15.69 -0.46 -4.22
N GLY A 101 -14.70 0.24 -4.80
CA GLY A 101 -14.12 1.43 -4.21
C GLY A 101 -13.26 1.17 -2.97
N ALA A 102 -12.79 -0.06 -2.76
CA ALA A 102 -11.80 -0.37 -1.73
C ALA A 102 -10.51 0.44 -1.95
N TYR A 103 -9.83 0.81 -0.86
CA TYR A 103 -8.67 1.68 -0.91
C TYR A 103 -7.68 1.42 0.22
N ILE A 104 -6.41 1.75 -0.04
CA ILE A 104 -5.34 1.77 0.98
C ILE A 104 -4.87 3.21 1.14
N VAL A 105 -4.84 3.70 2.38
CA VAL A 105 -4.27 5.02 2.71
C VAL A 105 -2.97 4.81 3.46
N LEU A 106 -1.90 5.39 2.92
CA LEU A 106 -0.60 5.51 3.58
C LEU A 106 -0.42 6.95 4.04
N LYS A 107 -0.11 7.14 5.32
CA LYS A 107 0.22 8.47 5.86
C LYS A 107 1.66 8.48 6.33
N TYR A 108 2.38 9.53 5.97
CA TYR A 108 3.78 9.72 6.34
C TYR A 108 3.89 10.78 7.44
N PHE A 109 4.61 10.46 8.51
CA PHE A 109 4.79 11.31 9.67
C PHE A 109 6.28 11.59 9.90
N ILE A 110 6.58 12.79 10.37
CA ILE A 110 7.92 13.21 10.79
C ILE A 110 7.78 13.66 12.24
N SER A 111 8.62 13.12 13.12
CA SER A 111 8.58 13.46 14.55
C SER A 111 8.92 14.94 14.76
N LYS A 112 8.18 15.57 15.69
CA LYS A 112 8.40 16.97 16.07
C LYS A 112 9.63 17.13 16.96
N THR A 113 9.97 16.11 17.75
CA THR A 113 11.08 16.12 18.72
C THR A 113 12.39 15.71 18.04
N ASN A 114 12.35 14.69 17.19
CA ASN A 114 13.51 14.21 16.45
C ASN A 114 13.19 14.07 14.97
N LYS A 115 13.64 15.01 14.14
CA LYS A 115 13.31 15.04 12.70
C LYS A 115 13.89 13.87 11.91
N SER A 116 14.84 13.11 12.46
CA SER A 116 15.34 11.88 11.82
C SER A 116 14.35 10.71 11.97
N GLU A 117 13.44 10.79 12.95
CA GLU A 117 12.42 9.77 13.16
C GLU A 117 11.22 10.05 12.26
N THR A 118 10.93 9.07 11.40
CA THR A 118 9.85 9.12 10.43
C THR A 118 9.06 7.83 10.47
N TYR A 119 7.76 7.94 10.24
CA TYR A 119 6.82 6.85 10.43
C TYR A 119 5.80 6.78 9.30
N VAL A 120 5.27 5.58 9.08
CA VAL A 120 4.19 5.29 8.13
C VAL A 120 3.06 4.58 8.86
N THR A 121 1.83 5.05 8.67
CA THR A 121 0.63 4.30 9.07
C THR A 121 -0.06 3.76 7.82
N VAL A 122 -0.59 2.54 7.89
CA VAL A 122 -1.35 1.91 6.82
C VAL A 122 -2.80 1.74 7.26
N HIS A 123 -3.74 2.18 6.44
CA HIS A 123 -5.17 1.93 6.64
C HIS A 123 -5.73 1.20 5.42
N PHE A 124 -6.57 0.19 5.64
CA PHE A 124 -7.29 -0.51 4.59
C PHE A 124 -8.80 -0.30 4.80
N ASP A 125 -9.47 0.28 3.81
CA ASP A 125 -10.89 0.60 3.87
C ASP A 125 -11.32 1.44 5.09
N GLY A 126 -10.40 2.27 5.59
CA GLY A 126 -10.60 3.14 6.75
C GLY A 126 -10.01 2.56 8.04
N GLU A 127 -9.87 1.24 8.12
CA GLU A 127 -9.40 0.54 9.31
C GLU A 127 -7.87 0.58 9.44
N PRO A 128 -7.33 1.06 10.58
CA PRO A 128 -5.90 1.12 10.79
C PRO A 128 -5.31 -0.29 10.92
N GLN A 129 -4.17 -0.51 10.28
CA GLN A 129 -3.49 -1.80 10.25
C GLN A 129 -2.18 -1.74 11.06
N ILE A 130 -1.78 -2.88 11.63
CA ILE A 130 -0.45 -3.07 12.23
C ILE A 130 0.30 -4.02 11.30
N LEU A 131 1.44 -3.58 10.76
CA LEU A 131 2.25 -4.43 9.88
C LEU A 131 3.06 -5.42 10.73
N PRO A 132 3.39 -6.63 10.22
CA PRO A 132 4.01 -7.68 11.03
C PRO A 132 5.30 -7.30 11.75
N ASP A 133 6.15 -6.48 11.11
CA ASP A 133 7.45 -6.06 11.65
C ASP A 133 7.37 -4.80 12.55
N CYS A 134 6.16 -4.29 12.82
CA CYS A 134 5.95 -3.03 13.52
C CYS A 134 5.20 -3.26 14.84
N GLU A 135 5.61 -2.55 15.90
CA GLU A 135 5.04 -2.73 17.25
C GLU A 135 3.64 -2.13 17.38
N ASP A 136 3.36 -1.07 16.62
CA ASP A 136 2.08 -0.35 16.62
C ASP A 136 1.71 0.18 15.21
N HIS A 137 0.68 1.02 15.14
CA HIS A 137 0.22 1.62 13.88
C HIS A 137 1.22 2.60 13.25
N TYR A 138 2.14 3.17 14.02
CA TYR A 138 3.20 4.08 13.55
C TYR A 138 4.47 3.28 13.26
N CYS A 139 4.48 2.60 12.13
CA CYS A 139 5.66 1.84 11.75
C CYS A 139 6.82 2.77 11.38
N SER A 140 8.02 2.53 11.91
CA SER A 140 9.21 3.30 11.50
C SER A 140 9.40 3.19 9.98
N TYR A 141 9.72 4.29 9.31
CA TYR A 141 9.84 4.28 7.85
C TYR A 141 10.96 3.33 7.38
N SER A 142 12.03 3.20 8.16
CA SER A 142 13.10 2.22 7.89
C SER A 142 12.60 0.78 7.97
N THR A 143 11.79 0.45 8.97
CA THR A 143 11.19 -0.89 9.11
C THR A 143 10.24 -1.16 7.96
N PHE A 144 9.37 -0.19 7.62
CA PHE A 144 8.46 -0.26 6.49
C PHE A 144 9.18 -0.51 5.15
N LEU A 145 10.31 0.16 4.89
CA LEU A 145 11.07 -0.09 3.66
C LEU A 145 11.78 -1.44 3.67
N LYS A 146 12.26 -1.89 4.83
CA LYS A 146 12.92 -3.19 4.98
C LYS A 146 11.96 -4.33 4.68
N SER A 147 10.71 -4.26 5.15
CA SER A 147 9.69 -5.29 4.87
C SER A 147 9.31 -5.37 3.38
N LEU A 148 9.57 -4.32 2.60
CA LEU A 148 9.25 -4.24 1.17
C LEU A 148 10.44 -4.49 0.23
N GLN A 149 11.65 -4.73 0.75
CA GLN A 149 12.89 -4.55 -0.02
C GLN A 149 13.00 -5.41 -1.30
N ASN A 150 12.52 -6.66 -1.26
CA ASN A 150 12.53 -7.56 -2.42
C ASN A 150 11.35 -7.34 -3.39
N ARG A 151 10.38 -6.53 -2.97
CA ARG A 151 9.08 -6.32 -3.64
C ARG A 151 9.04 -5.01 -4.42
N ILE A 152 9.88 -4.03 -4.08
CA ILE A 152 9.98 -2.75 -4.79
C ILE A 152 10.71 -2.92 -6.13
N ASP A 153 10.07 -2.51 -7.23
CA ASP A 153 10.67 -2.54 -8.56
C ASP A 153 10.65 -1.17 -9.21
N LYS A 154 11.83 -0.67 -9.59
CA LYS A 154 11.90 0.55 -10.38
C LYS A 154 11.39 0.25 -11.79
N PRO A 155 10.33 0.93 -12.27
CA PRO A 155 9.88 0.73 -13.63
C PRO A 155 11.05 1.00 -14.58
N LYS A 156 11.35 0.03 -15.45
CA LYS A 156 12.34 0.23 -16.51
C LYS A 156 11.85 1.39 -17.37
N LYS A 157 12.74 2.29 -17.78
CA LYS A 157 12.41 3.28 -18.81
C LYS A 157 12.07 2.52 -20.09
N THR A 158 10.80 2.24 -20.34
CA THR A 158 10.33 1.66 -21.60
C THR A 158 9.59 2.74 -22.38
N TYR A 159 10.22 3.08 -23.51
CA TYR A 159 9.78 3.77 -24.72
C TYR A 159 8.59 4.74 -24.62
N GLN A 160 8.86 5.99 -25.04
CA GLN A 160 7.83 6.94 -25.46
C GLN A 160 6.92 6.25 -26.46
N ALA A 161 5.63 6.19 -26.14
CA ALA A 161 4.57 5.82 -27.08
C ALA A 161 4.40 6.92 -28.14
#